data_AF-A0A1D3URI4-F1
#
_entry.id   AF-A0A1D3URI4-F1
#
_cell.length_a   1.000
_cell.length_b   1.000
_cell.length_c   1.000
_cell.angle_alpha   90.00
_cell.angle_beta   90.00
_cell.angle_gamma   90.00
#
_symmetry.space_group_name_H-M   'P 1'
#
loop_
_entity.id
_entity.type
_entity.pdbx_description
1 polymer ?
#
loop_
_entity_poly.entity_id
_entity_poly.type
_entity_poly.pdbx_seq_one_letter_code
_entity_poly.pdbx_strand_id
1 'polypeptide(L)' 'MQSRGVCNQNTEYHDQIVNLVNANKRLIRQRMRQNSIKYKP' A
#
# COMPACT_ATOMS: atom_id res chain seq x y z
N MET A 1 3.37 -11.24 -6.76
CA MET A 1 3.80 -10.36 -7.86
C MET A 1 3.17 -8.99 -7.62
N GLN A 2 3.94 -7.97 -7.23
CA GLN A 2 3.42 -6.61 -7.21
C GLN A 2 3.43 -6.10 -8.66
N SER A 3 2.30 -5.59 -9.15
CA SER A 3 2.25 -4.97 -10.47
C SER A 3 3.31 -3.88 -10.53
N ARG A 4 4.32 -4.07 -11.40
CA ARG A 4 5.45 -3.14 -11.59
C ARG A 4 4.99 -1.85 -12.28
N GLY A 5 4.15 -1.05 -11.63
CA GLY A 5 3.77 0.30 -12.05
C GLY A 5 2.82 0.41 -13.26
N VAL A 6 2.79 -0.58 -14.16
CA VAL A 6 2.12 -0.43 -15.47
C VAL A 6 0.58 -0.35 -15.40
N CYS A 7 -0.05 -0.83 -14.32
CA CYS A 7 -1.52 -0.92 -14.24
C CYS A 7 -2.19 0.16 -13.39
N ASN A 8 -1.46 1.12 -12.81
CA ASN A 8 -2.10 2.18 -12.01
C ASN A 8 -1.77 3.60 -12.47
N GLN A 9 -0.87 3.80 -13.43
CA GLN A 9 -0.50 5.15 -13.90
C GLN A 9 -1.57 5.79 -14.81
N ASN A 10 -2.53 5.01 -15.33
CA ASN A 10 -3.52 5.48 -16.32
C ASN A 10 -4.93 5.68 -15.73
N THR A 11 -5.06 5.78 -14.41
CA THR A 11 -6.34 6.09 -13.78
C THR A 11 -6.39 7.57 -13.43
N GLU A 12 -7.55 8.20 -13.60
CA GLU A 12 -7.79 9.60 -13.22
C GLU A 12 -7.47 9.88 -11.73
N TYR A 13 -7.42 8.83 -10.91
CA TYR A 13 -7.18 8.89 -9.48
C TYR A 13 -5.75 8.53 -9.06
N HIS A 14 -4.82 8.28 -10.00
CA HIS A 14 -3.47 7.80 -9.69
C HIS A 14 -2.80 8.63 -8.58
N ASP A 15 -2.74 9.94 -8.76
CA ASP A 15 -2.08 10.84 -7.81
C ASP A 15 -2.80 10.91 -6.47
N GLN A 16 -4.14 10.83 -6.48
CA GLN A 16 -4.93 10.81 -5.25
C GLN A 16 -4.67 9.54 -4.44
N ILE A 17 -4.58 8.40 -5.12
CA ILE A 17 -4.25 7.10 -4.52
C ILE A 17 -2.83 7.14 -3.95
N VAL A 18 -1.85 7.64 -4.72
CA VAL A 18 -0.46 7.78 -4.27
C VAL A 18 -0.36 8.69 -3.05
N ASN A 19 -1.03 9.84 -3.07
CA ASN A 19 -1.04 10.79 -1.95
C ASN A 19 -1.66 10.17 -0.69
N LEU A 20 -2.79 9.46 -0.83
CA LEU A 20 -3.45 8.79 0.28
C LEU A 20 -2.56 7.69 0.88
N VAL A 21 -1.94 6.86 0.06
CA VAL A 21 -1.01 5.82 0.50
C VAL A 21 0.20 6.43 1.22
N ASN A 22 0.76 7.52 0.68
CA ASN A 22 1.90 8.21 1.27
C ASN A 22 1.56 8.85 2.62
N ALA A 23 0.38 9.47 2.75
CA ALA A 23 -0.11 10.02 4.00
C ALA A 23 -0.29 8.93 5.07
N ASN A 24 -0.69 7.72 4.67
CA ASN A 24 -0.98 6.60 5.56
C ASN A 24 0.16 5.58 5.72
N LYS A 25 1.33 5.82 5.11
CA LYS A 25 2.44 4.86 5.03
C LYS A 25 2.91 4.29 6.37
N ARG A 26 2.76 5.04 7.46
CA ARG A 26 3.13 4.60 8.82
C ARG A 26 2.15 3.55 9.34
N LEU A 27 0.85 3.82 9.22
CA LEU A 27 -0.21 2.93 9.67
C LEU A 27 -0.23 1.62 8.88
N ILE A 28 -0.03 1.70 7.56
CA ILE A 28 0.09 0.53 6.69
C ILE A 28 1.22 -0.39 7.17
N ARG A 29 2.42 0.16 7.40
CA ARG A 29 3.57 -0.61 7.91
C ARG A 29 3.29 -1.26 9.26
N GLN A 30 2.66 -0.53 10.18
CA GLN A 30 2.28 -1.07 11.49
C GLN A 30 1.32 -2.26 11.36
N ARG A 31 0.29 -2.13 10.51
CA ARG A 31 -0.73 -3.17 10.30
C ARG A 31 -0.14 -4.41 9.64
N MET A 32 0.74 -4.23 8.65
CA MET A 32 1.45 -5.34 8.00
C MET A 32 2.33 -6.11 9.00
N ARG A 33 3.06 -5.41 9.87
CA ARG A 33 3.85 -6.02 10.95
C ARG A 33 2.95 -6.76 11.95
N GLN A 34 1.85 -6.14 12.37
CA GLN A 34 0.92 -6.76 13.31
C GLN A 34 0.29 -8.03 12.72
N ASN A 35 -0.09 -8.02 11.44
CA ASN A 35 -0.59 -9.21 10.76
C ASN A 35 0.48 -10.29 10.66
N SER A 36 1.74 -9.95 10.36
CA SER A 36 2.83 -10.94 10.35
C SER A 36 3.11 -11.56 11.72
N ILE A 37 2.82 -10.84 12.82
CA ILE A 37 2.94 -11.37 14.18
C ILE A 37 1.72 -12.24 14.51
N LYS A 38 0.52 -11.82 14.12
CA LYS A 38 -0.74 -12.54 14.39
C LYS A 38 -0.81 -13.91 13.70
N TYR A 39 -0.19 -14.04 12.54
CA TYR A 39 -0.19 -15.28 11.75
C TYR A 39 1.21 -15.92 11.68
N LYS A 40 2.09 -15.61 12.64
CA LYS A 40 3.38 -16.29 12.78
C LYS A 40 3.13 -17.73 13.27
N PRO A 41 3.71 -18.76 12.63
CA PRO A 41 3.59 -20.14 13.11
C PRO A 41 4.21 -20.31 14.50
#